data_AF-A0A6J0UKE0-F1
#
_entry.id   AF-A0A6J0UKE0-F1
#
_cell.length_a   1.000
_cell.length_b   1.000
_cell.length_c   1.000
_cell.angle_alpha   90.00
_cell.angle_beta   90.00
_cell.angle_gamma   90.00
#
_symmetry.space_group_name_H-M   'P 1'
#
loop_
_entity.id
_entity.type
_entity.pdbx_description
1 polymer ?
#
loop_
_entity_poly.entity_id
_entity_poly.type
_entity_poly.pdbx_seq_one_letter_code
_entity_poly.pdbx_strand_id
1 'polypeptide(L)'
;MNKAVLRRRSPQSATYFHTSAGSVSLAPRESMQKVAVGGGKYLCAMTSRGRGPGNTPGRKRRDVAVVTTGDKMAADCKQRPHANVQEQCEKTKEGKKRRSKGTDVPDHVREEVERCYRLKMPEDFYDFWKFCVELDCDKPCDALKSSLGLQLVGPYDILDGKQKKANRSGDVNFSLHWRFFYDPPEFQTIITEDSKTQYHMGYFRDVPDELPVWVGENEAKKGCTISQLGDNVFAAVKLFLFKTLKELTDKKKAGILKDLDEKLTKTAKELGYSLEQKTMRMKQRDKKVVTKTFNGAGIVVPVDKNGVGYRELPETNASLKRICKAIVDAPNDDQRMKAFAPIQEMLTFVQFANDECDYGMGYELGIDLFCYGSHYFHKIIGQLLPLAYNLLKRNLFAEIIESHLANRKEENVDQLTS
;
A
#
# COMPACT_ATOMS: atom_id res chain seq x y z
N MET A 1 -45.73 -51.50 12.26
CA MET A 1 -45.14 -51.32 13.60
C MET A 1 -44.57 -49.91 13.70
N ASN A 2 -45.23 -49.08 14.53
CA ASN A 2 -44.81 -47.83 15.18
C ASN A 2 -43.28 -47.69 15.42
N LYS A 3 -42.59 -46.55 15.22
CA LYS A 3 -42.60 -45.20 15.85
C LYS A 3 -41.32 -44.49 15.28
N ALA A 4 -41.05 -43.19 15.27
CA ALA A 4 -41.69 -41.96 15.68
C ALA A 4 -40.91 -40.80 15.03
N VAL A 5 -41.63 -39.76 14.61
CA VAL A 5 -41.11 -38.44 14.22
C VAL A 5 -40.89 -37.61 15.48
N LEU A 6 -39.74 -36.94 15.60
CA LEU A 6 -39.47 -35.96 16.65
C LEU A 6 -39.04 -34.63 16.03
N ARG A 7 -40.01 -33.70 15.97
CA ARG A 7 -39.81 -32.26 15.80
C ARG A 7 -39.43 -31.65 17.16
N ARG A 8 -38.40 -30.79 17.20
CA ARG A 8 -38.23 -29.68 18.18
C ARG A 8 -37.48 -28.55 17.46
N ARG A 9 -38.19 -27.47 17.06
CA ARG A 9 -38.43 -26.19 17.76
C ARG A 9 -37.18 -25.27 17.82
N SER A 10 -37.31 -24.17 17.09
CA SER A 10 -36.57 -22.91 17.19
C SER A 10 -36.80 -22.21 18.53
N PRO A 11 -35.88 -21.31 18.94
CA PRO A 11 -36.20 -20.20 19.83
C PRO A 11 -36.14 -18.87 19.07
N GLN A 12 -37.27 -18.14 19.10
CA GLN A 12 -37.35 -16.72 18.79
C GLN A 12 -36.98 -15.89 20.03
N SER A 13 -36.48 -14.67 19.74
CA SER A 13 -36.69 -13.43 20.48
C SER A 13 -36.30 -13.37 21.97
N ALA A 14 -35.19 -12.67 22.25
CA ALA A 14 -34.96 -12.01 23.53
C ALA A 14 -35.18 -10.50 23.36
N THR A 15 -36.14 -10.01 24.13
CA THR A 15 -36.66 -8.65 24.19
C THR A 15 -35.72 -7.67 24.89
N TYR A 16 -35.81 -6.44 24.42
CA TYR A 16 -35.30 -5.19 24.99
C TYR A 16 -35.52 -5.06 26.50
N PHE A 17 -34.48 -4.67 27.23
CA PHE A 17 -34.61 -4.03 28.55
C PHE A 17 -34.16 -2.58 28.45
N HIS A 18 -35.12 -1.68 28.61
CA HIS A 18 -34.93 -0.28 28.93
C HIS A 18 -34.49 -0.17 30.39
N THR A 19 -33.37 0.48 30.66
CA THR A 19 -33.10 1.09 31.97
C THR A 19 -32.83 2.58 31.81
N SER A 20 -33.46 3.29 32.72
CA SER A 20 -33.75 4.72 32.76
C SER A 20 -32.54 5.61 32.99
N ALA A 21 -32.59 6.78 32.36
CA ALA A 21 -31.77 7.94 32.65
C ALA A 21 -31.86 8.35 34.13
N GLY A 22 -30.70 8.52 34.76
CA GLY A 22 -30.53 9.17 36.05
C GLY A 22 -29.59 10.35 35.88
N SER A 23 -30.17 11.56 35.83
CA SER A 23 -29.47 12.84 35.91
C SER A 23 -28.88 13.03 37.31
N VAL A 24 -27.58 13.32 37.41
CA VAL A 24 -26.99 13.90 38.63
C VAL A 24 -26.22 15.17 38.26
N SER A 25 -26.56 16.21 39.01
CA SER A 25 -26.17 17.60 38.93
C SER A 25 -24.68 17.84 39.17
N LEU A 26 -24.14 18.80 38.43
CA LEU A 26 -22.88 19.51 38.68
C LEU A 26 -22.98 20.43 39.91
N ALA A 27 -21.91 20.51 40.70
CA ALA A 27 -21.27 21.70 41.31
C ALA A 27 -20.44 21.32 42.57
N PRO A 28 -19.49 22.14 43.06
CA PRO A 28 -18.44 22.87 42.35
C PRO A 28 -17.02 22.65 42.95
N ARG A 29 -16.03 23.19 42.22
CA ARG A 29 -14.63 23.47 42.55
C ARG A 29 -14.21 23.44 44.03
N GLU A 30 -13.12 22.73 44.31
CA GLU A 30 -12.14 23.14 45.32
C GLU A 30 -10.74 23.27 44.71
N SER A 31 -10.13 24.40 45.03
CA SER A 31 -8.80 24.86 44.71
C SER A 31 -7.86 24.55 45.86
N MET A 32 -6.69 23.97 45.59
CA MET A 32 -5.42 24.03 46.34
C MET A 32 -4.48 23.04 45.63
N GLN A 33 -3.17 23.22 45.45
CA GLN A 33 -2.20 24.16 46.00
C GLN A 33 -0.99 24.10 45.06
N LYS A 34 -0.39 25.25 44.77
CA LYS A 34 0.93 25.32 44.15
C LYS A 34 1.96 24.77 45.13
N VAL A 35 2.74 23.78 44.71
CA VAL A 35 4.03 23.45 45.33
C VAL A 35 5.10 23.67 44.28
N ALA A 36 5.95 24.66 44.55
CA ALA A 36 7.14 24.98 43.78
C ALA A 36 8.35 24.69 44.67
N VAL A 37 9.16 23.69 44.33
CA VAL A 37 10.60 23.50 44.63
C VAL A 37 11.04 22.35 43.71
N GLY A 38 12.15 22.31 42.99
CA GLY A 38 13.33 23.15 42.90
C GLY A 38 14.19 22.65 41.74
N GLY A 39 15.11 23.51 41.28
CA GLY A 39 15.90 23.29 40.08
C GLY A 39 16.90 22.13 40.17
N GLY A 40 17.09 21.46 39.03
CA GLY A 40 18.18 20.54 38.76
C GLY A 40 18.76 20.84 37.38
N LYS A 41 19.87 21.57 37.35
CA LYS A 41 20.71 21.76 36.17
C LYS A 41 21.38 20.43 35.83
N TYR A 42 21.23 19.94 34.59
CA TYR A 42 22.20 18.99 34.04
C TYR A 42 22.98 19.68 32.92
N LEU A 43 24.26 19.84 33.23
CA LEU A 43 25.29 20.51 32.46
C LEU A 43 25.85 19.54 31.41
N CYS A 44 25.96 20.03 30.19
CA CYS A 44 26.75 19.44 29.11
C CYS A 44 28.22 19.37 29.52
N ALA A 45 28.86 18.20 29.35
CA ALA A 45 30.30 18.06 29.46
C ALA A 45 30.85 17.34 28.21
N MET A 46 31.37 18.14 27.28
CA MET A 46 32.42 17.70 26.38
C MET A 46 33.73 17.59 27.15
N THR A 47 34.47 16.50 26.95
CA THR A 47 35.93 16.49 27.18
C THR A 47 36.65 15.95 25.95
N SER A 48 37.41 16.86 25.36
CA SER A 48 38.45 16.63 24.36
C SER A 48 39.84 16.70 25.01
N ARG A 49 40.83 16.04 24.39
CA ARG A 49 42.32 16.19 24.43
C ARG A 49 43.03 14.91 24.92
N GLY A 50 44.07 14.38 24.26
CA GLY A 50 44.76 14.72 23.01
C GLY A 50 46.16 14.06 22.90
N ARG A 51 46.70 14.05 21.66
CA ARG A 51 48.12 13.91 21.19
C ARG A 51 48.81 12.54 21.42
N GLY A 52 49.39 11.81 20.45
CA GLY A 52 50.27 12.10 19.27
C GLY A 52 51.61 11.35 19.48
N PRO A 53 52.59 11.21 18.55
CA PRO A 53 52.68 11.49 17.09
C PRO A 53 53.35 10.34 16.26
N GLY A 54 53.51 10.50 14.92
CA GLY A 54 54.66 9.91 14.18
C GLY A 54 54.47 9.38 12.74
N ASN A 55 55.05 10.12 11.77
CA ASN A 55 55.60 9.74 10.44
C ASN A 55 54.73 9.49 9.18
N THR A 56 54.81 10.49 8.28
CA THR A 56 54.76 10.53 6.79
C THR A 56 56.01 9.88 6.13
N PRO A 57 56.26 9.88 4.78
CA PRO A 57 55.58 10.47 3.58
C PRO A 57 55.47 9.48 2.37
N GLY A 58 54.95 9.76 1.15
CA GLY A 58 54.42 10.95 0.49
C GLY A 58 54.29 10.73 -1.05
N ARG A 59 53.65 11.70 -1.74
CA ARG A 59 53.87 12.22 -3.12
C ARG A 59 52.57 12.92 -3.57
N LYS A 60 52.46 14.24 -3.48
CA LYS A 60 52.90 15.30 -4.42
C LYS A 60 52.11 15.37 -5.74
N ARG A 61 51.25 16.39 -5.84
CA ARG A 61 51.15 17.49 -6.84
C ARG A 61 49.67 17.82 -7.07
N ARG A 62 49.21 19.07 -7.24
CA ARG A 62 49.67 20.45 -7.03
C ARG A 62 48.41 21.28 -7.23
N ASP A 63 48.26 22.32 -6.43
CA ASP A 63 47.11 23.22 -6.39
C ASP A 63 47.54 24.64 -6.81
N VAL A 64 46.57 25.41 -7.36
CA VAL A 64 46.37 26.87 -7.18
C VAL A 64 47.30 27.79 -8.02
N ALA A 65 46.94 28.99 -8.55
CA ALA A 65 45.88 29.97 -8.30
C ALA A 65 45.62 30.90 -9.51
N VAL A 66 44.51 31.64 -9.39
CA VAL A 66 44.01 32.84 -10.10
C VAL A 66 44.82 34.12 -9.83
N VAL A 67 44.92 35.06 -10.79
CA VAL A 67 44.80 36.55 -10.63
C VAL A 67 44.37 37.22 -11.97
N THR A 68 43.50 38.24 -11.84
CA THR A 68 42.80 39.19 -12.76
C THR A 68 43.71 40.17 -13.57
N THR A 69 43.32 40.83 -14.69
CA THR A 69 42.38 42.01 -14.84
C THR A 69 42.14 42.46 -16.33
N GLY A 70 41.01 43.17 -16.59
CA GLY A 70 40.75 44.16 -17.69
C GLY A 70 40.17 43.61 -19.02
N ASP A 71 39.19 44.16 -19.76
CA ASP A 71 38.51 45.47 -19.82
C ASP A 71 37.20 45.38 -20.68
N LYS A 72 36.18 46.19 -20.33
CA LYS A 72 35.16 46.95 -21.13
C LYS A 72 34.41 46.30 -22.33
N MET A 73 33.09 46.11 -22.22
CA MET A 73 31.93 46.96 -22.65
C MET A 73 31.38 46.83 -24.10
N ALA A 74 30.04 46.67 -24.12
CA ALA A 74 29.02 47.10 -25.10
C ALA A 74 28.72 46.26 -26.36
N ALA A 75 27.48 45.73 -26.43
CA ALA A 75 26.73 45.61 -27.68
C ALA A 75 25.21 45.67 -27.41
N ASP A 76 24.59 46.56 -28.19
CA ASP A 76 23.25 47.12 -28.11
C ASP A 76 22.22 46.28 -28.90
N CYS A 77 20.95 46.41 -28.56
CA CYS A 77 19.82 45.66 -29.12
C CYS A 77 18.88 46.61 -29.88
N LYS A 78 18.66 46.43 -31.20
CA LYS A 78 17.54 47.06 -31.93
C LYS A 78 16.99 46.23 -33.10
N GLN A 79 15.70 45.91 -32.96
CA GLN A 79 14.53 46.07 -33.86
C GLN A 79 14.52 45.66 -35.36
N ARG A 80 13.33 45.16 -35.76
CA ARG A 80 12.83 44.61 -37.04
C ARG A 80 12.71 45.64 -38.19
N PRO A 81 12.34 45.23 -39.44
CA PRO A 81 10.90 45.22 -39.82
C PRO A 81 10.44 44.14 -40.84
N HIS A 82 9.12 44.15 -41.08
CA HIS A 82 8.24 43.29 -41.90
C HIS A 82 8.49 43.25 -43.43
N ALA A 83 8.07 42.15 -44.08
CA ALA A 83 7.47 42.15 -45.43
C ALA A 83 6.51 40.96 -45.61
N ASN A 84 5.49 41.15 -46.45
CA ASN A 84 4.21 40.43 -46.58
C ASN A 84 4.08 39.86 -48.01
N VAL A 85 3.65 38.61 -48.24
CA VAL A 85 2.94 38.17 -49.49
C VAL A 85 2.06 36.93 -49.23
N GLN A 86 0.87 37.00 -49.82
CA GLN A 86 -0.32 36.13 -49.86
C GLN A 86 -0.20 34.76 -50.59
N GLU A 87 -0.97 33.80 -50.07
CA GLU A 87 -2.01 32.96 -50.72
C GLU A 87 -1.71 31.98 -51.89
N GLN A 88 -2.13 30.72 -51.66
CA GLN A 88 -2.92 29.81 -52.52
C GLN A 88 -2.36 28.38 -52.83
N CYS A 89 -3.04 27.42 -52.19
CA CYS A 89 -3.52 26.07 -52.58
C CYS A 89 -2.86 25.22 -53.71
N GLU A 90 -2.45 23.98 -53.36
CA GLU A 90 -3.01 22.67 -53.81
C GLU A 90 -1.93 21.58 -53.95
N LYS A 91 -2.07 20.47 -53.20
CA LYS A 91 -2.23 19.08 -53.71
C LYS A 91 -2.03 18.03 -52.61
N THR A 92 -3.15 17.39 -52.29
CA THR A 92 -3.37 16.03 -51.81
C THR A 92 -2.18 15.06 -51.90
N LYS A 93 -1.84 14.44 -50.76
CA LYS A 93 -1.67 12.98 -50.66
C LYS A 93 -2.27 12.48 -49.35
N GLU A 94 -3.39 11.77 -49.51
CA GLU A 94 -4.02 10.95 -48.48
C GLU A 94 -3.03 9.91 -47.94
N GLY A 95 -2.40 10.22 -46.82
CA GLY A 95 -1.90 9.20 -45.92
C GLY A 95 -3.07 8.69 -45.10
N LYS A 96 -3.75 7.63 -45.56
CA LYS A 96 -4.65 6.81 -44.71
C LYS A 96 -3.84 6.35 -43.50
N LYS A 97 -3.85 7.16 -42.44
CA LYS A 97 -3.42 6.77 -41.11
C LYS A 97 -4.42 5.69 -40.70
N ARG A 98 -4.02 4.42 -40.88
CA ARG A 98 -4.73 3.27 -40.32
C ARG A 98 -4.80 3.51 -38.82
N ARG A 99 -5.90 4.11 -38.36
CA ARG A 99 -6.36 4.03 -36.98
C ARG A 99 -6.52 2.54 -36.70
N SER A 100 -5.56 1.96 -35.98
CA SER A 100 -5.80 0.72 -35.26
C SER A 100 -7.00 0.99 -34.35
N LYS A 101 -8.12 0.33 -34.61
CA LYS A 101 -9.25 0.28 -33.69
C LYS A 101 -8.83 -0.56 -32.48
N GLY A 102 -8.02 0.00 -31.60
CA GLY A 102 -7.98 -0.45 -30.21
C GLY A 102 -9.14 0.23 -29.51
N THR A 103 -10.16 -0.53 -29.11
CA THR A 103 -11.26 0.00 -28.29
C THR A 103 -10.65 0.42 -26.96
N ASP A 104 -10.55 1.72 -26.72
CA ASP A 104 -10.26 2.23 -25.39
C ASP A 104 -11.29 1.68 -24.40
N VAL A 105 -10.89 1.44 -23.15
CA VAL A 105 -11.85 1.02 -22.12
C VAL A 105 -12.87 2.15 -21.98
N PRO A 106 -14.17 1.90 -22.25
CA PRO A 106 -15.15 2.98 -22.25
C PRO A 106 -15.21 3.71 -20.91
N ASP A 107 -15.39 5.02 -20.93
CA ASP A 107 -15.36 5.87 -19.72
C ASP A 107 -16.32 5.38 -18.63
N HIS A 108 -17.54 4.97 -19.01
CA HIS A 108 -18.53 4.44 -18.06
C HIS A 108 -18.05 3.18 -17.31
N VAL A 109 -17.17 2.37 -17.91
CA VAL A 109 -16.59 1.19 -17.25
C VAL A 109 -15.46 1.62 -16.30
N ARG A 110 -14.64 2.61 -16.69
CA ARG A 110 -13.63 3.20 -15.80
C ARG A 110 -14.31 3.80 -14.56
N GLU A 111 -15.38 4.56 -14.75
CA GLU A 111 -16.21 5.11 -13.67
C GLU A 111 -16.83 4.01 -12.80
N GLU A 112 -17.26 2.89 -13.39
CA GLU A 112 -17.78 1.74 -12.63
C GLU A 112 -16.71 1.13 -11.71
N VAL A 113 -15.48 0.93 -12.20
CA VAL A 113 -14.35 0.44 -11.39
C VAL A 113 -14.08 1.38 -10.22
N GLU A 114 -13.94 2.68 -10.50
CA GLU A 114 -13.65 3.68 -9.47
C GLU A 114 -14.80 3.83 -8.47
N ARG A 115 -16.05 3.72 -8.91
CA ARG A 115 -17.22 3.75 -8.02
C ARG A 115 -17.29 2.53 -7.10
N CYS A 116 -17.03 1.33 -7.62
CA CYS A 116 -17.08 0.09 -6.84
C CYS A 116 -15.97 0.04 -5.78
N TYR A 117 -14.75 0.46 -6.13
CA TYR A 117 -13.61 0.43 -5.21
C TYR A 117 -13.38 1.73 -4.44
N ARG A 118 -14.00 2.84 -4.86
CA ARG A 118 -13.76 4.21 -4.35
C ARG A 118 -12.29 4.63 -4.43
N LEU A 119 -11.58 4.08 -5.40
CA LEU A 119 -10.15 4.30 -5.63
C LEU A 119 -9.91 4.56 -7.11
N LYS A 120 -9.11 5.58 -7.42
CA LYS A 120 -8.66 5.84 -8.79
C LYS A 120 -7.66 4.77 -9.23
N MET A 121 -7.77 4.36 -10.49
CA MET A 121 -6.85 3.42 -11.11
C MET A 121 -5.83 4.15 -11.99
N PRO A 122 -4.56 3.73 -11.99
CA PRO A 122 -3.55 4.31 -12.86
C PRO A 122 -3.74 3.83 -14.31
N GLU A 123 -3.18 4.54 -15.30
CA GLU A 123 -3.35 4.15 -16.72
C GLU A 123 -2.73 2.79 -17.06
N ASP A 124 -1.66 2.37 -16.38
CA ASP A 124 -1.04 1.07 -16.61
C ASP A 124 -1.99 -0.09 -16.34
N PHE A 125 -2.99 0.08 -15.46
CA PHE A 125 -4.06 -0.89 -15.24
C PHE A 125 -4.90 -1.10 -16.50
N TYR A 126 -5.38 -0.03 -17.12
CA TYR A 126 -6.22 -0.10 -18.32
C TYR A 126 -5.43 -0.51 -19.56
N ASP A 127 -4.18 -0.07 -19.67
CA ASP A 127 -3.30 -0.48 -20.76
C ASP A 127 -2.91 -1.95 -20.66
N PHE A 128 -2.70 -2.46 -19.45
CA PHE A 128 -2.44 -3.88 -19.23
C PHE A 128 -3.65 -4.75 -19.52
N TRP A 129 -4.86 -4.26 -19.22
CA TRP A 129 -6.09 -4.91 -19.68
C TRP A 129 -6.12 -5.04 -21.20
N LYS A 130 -5.83 -3.95 -21.94
CA LYS A 130 -5.78 -3.99 -23.42
C LYS A 130 -4.73 -4.98 -23.92
N PHE A 131 -3.55 -4.99 -23.30
CA PHE A 131 -2.51 -5.98 -23.60
C PHE A 131 -3.02 -7.42 -23.43
N CYS A 132 -3.74 -7.72 -22.33
CA CYS A 132 -4.32 -9.03 -22.11
C CYS A 132 -5.45 -9.37 -23.10
N VAL A 133 -6.28 -8.40 -23.51
CA VAL A 133 -7.29 -8.57 -24.57
C VAL A 133 -6.63 -8.91 -25.92
N GLU A 134 -5.46 -8.34 -26.23
CA GLU A 134 -4.71 -8.67 -27.44
C GLU A 134 -4.07 -10.07 -27.39
N LEU A 135 -3.78 -10.59 -26.19
CA LEU A 135 -3.27 -11.94 -25.99
C LEU A 135 -4.38 -13.00 -26.08
N ASP A 136 -5.52 -12.75 -25.44
CA ASP A 136 -6.70 -13.59 -25.45
C ASP A 136 -7.96 -12.71 -25.34
N CYS A 137 -8.65 -12.51 -26.46
CA CYS A 137 -9.83 -11.66 -26.51
C CYS A 137 -11.09 -12.32 -25.95
N ASP A 138 -11.11 -13.65 -25.84
CA ASP A 138 -12.25 -14.41 -25.31
C ASP A 138 -12.20 -14.47 -23.79
N LYS A 139 -10.99 -14.57 -23.20
CA LYS A 139 -10.77 -14.62 -21.75
C LYS A 139 -9.57 -13.76 -21.31
N PRO A 140 -9.68 -12.42 -21.36
CA PRO A 140 -8.56 -11.54 -21.03
C PRO A 140 -8.05 -11.72 -19.61
N CYS A 141 -8.93 -12.00 -18.64
CA CYS A 141 -8.53 -12.29 -17.26
C CYS A 141 -7.63 -13.53 -17.12
N ASP A 142 -7.78 -14.51 -18.02
CA ASP A 142 -7.05 -15.78 -17.99
C ASP A 142 -5.88 -15.81 -18.99
N ALA A 143 -5.61 -14.69 -19.69
CA ALA A 143 -4.63 -14.60 -20.78
C ALA A 143 -3.20 -15.04 -20.37
N LEU A 144 -2.86 -14.94 -19.08
CA LEU A 144 -1.55 -15.31 -18.52
C LEU A 144 -1.58 -16.65 -17.76
N LYS A 145 -2.74 -17.30 -17.65
CA LYS A 145 -2.93 -18.46 -16.76
C LYS A 145 -2.19 -19.69 -17.26
N SER A 146 -2.20 -19.94 -18.57
CA SER A 146 -1.54 -21.11 -19.17
C SER A 146 -0.01 -20.99 -19.18
N SER A 147 0.52 -19.76 -19.32
CA SER A 147 1.95 -19.49 -19.44
C SER A 147 2.61 -19.29 -18.08
N LEU A 148 2.04 -18.41 -17.24
CA LEU A 148 2.60 -17.97 -15.96
C LEU A 148 1.83 -18.48 -14.74
N GLY A 149 0.64 -19.07 -14.91
CA GLY A 149 -0.22 -19.42 -13.78
C GLY A 149 -0.94 -18.22 -13.16
N LEU A 150 -0.78 -17.03 -13.75
CA LEU A 150 -1.34 -15.77 -13.26
C LEU A 150 -2.73 -15.51 -13.85
N GLN A 151 -3.62 -14.98 -13.03
CA GLN A 151 -4.96 -14.56 -13.39
C GLN A 151 -5.20 -13.13 -12.93
N LEU A 152 -5.76 -12.30 -13.81
CA LEU A 152 -6.18 -10.94 -13.47
C LEU A 152 -7.50 -11.01 -12.71
N VAL A 153 -7.57 -10.32 -11.57
CA VAL A 153 -8.68 -10.38 -10.62
C VAL A 153 -8.97 -9.01 -10.01
N GLY A 154 -9.97 -8.93 -9.12
CA GLY A 154 -10.29 -7.72 -8.37
C GLY A 154 -10.91 -6.66 -9.28
N PRO A 155 -10.30 -5.47 -9.45
CA PRO A 155 -10.82 -4.47 -10.37
C PRO A 155 -10.88 -4.94 -11.83
N TYR A 156 -10.05 -5.90 -12.25
CA TYR A 156 -10.19 -6.51 -13.57
C TYR A 156 -11.47 -7.34 -13.75
N ASP A 157 -12.02 -7.90 -12.66
CA ASP A 157 -13.28 -8.64 -12.72
C ASP A 157 -14.46 -7.74 -13.11
N ILE A 158 -14.35 -6.43 -12.85
CA ILE A 158 -15.31 -5.41 -13.29
C ILE A 158 -15.18 -5.15 -14.80
N LEU A 159 -13.94 -5.08 -15.31
CA LEU A 159 -13.67 -4.91 -16.75
C LEU A 159 -14.15 -6.12 -17.57
N ASP A 160 -14.05 -7.32 -17.00
CA ASP A 160 -14.54 -8.58 -17.57
C ASP A 160 -16.07 -8.76 -17.40
N GLY A 161 -16.74 -7.84 -16.70
CA GLY A 161 -18.19 -7.86 -16.50
C GLY A 161 -18.70 -8.95 -15.56
N LYS A 162 -17.85 -9.54 -14.72
CA LYS A 162 -18.23 -10.62 -13.78
C LYS A 162 -19.20 -10.15 -12.69
N GLN A 163 -19.07 -8.91 -12.23
CA GLN A 163 -19.95 -8.27 -11.26
C GLN A 163 -21.42 -8.23 -11.71
N LYS A 164 -21.68 -8.09 -13.02
CA LYS A 164 -23.05 -8.07 -13.56
C LYS A 164 -23.76 -9.42 -13.41
N LYS A 165 -22.99 -10.50 -13.30
CA LYS A 165 -23.50 -11.85 -13.03
C LYS A 165 -23.80 -12.05 -11.54
N ALA A 166 -23.01 -11.43 -10.67
CA ALA A 166 -23.12 -11.52 -9.20
C ALA A 166 -24.17 -10.59 -8.58
N ASN A 167 -24.49 -9.44 -9.21
CA ASN A 167 -25.48 -8.45 -8.72
C ASN A 167 -26.94 -8.96 -8.57
N ARG A 168 -27.18 -10.28 -8.68
CA ARG A 168 -28.47 -10.90 -8.35
C ARG A 168 -28.58 -11.33 -6.87
N SER A 169 -27.50 -11.33 -6.07
CA SER A 169 -27.49 -11.94 -4.73
C SER A 169 -27.16 -11.02 -3.54
N GLY A 170 -26.88 -9.72 -3.71
CA GLY A 170 -26.69 -8.76 -2.60
C GLY A 170 -25.63 -7.69 -2.87
N ASP A 171 -25.49 -6.71 -1.96
CA ASP A 171 -24.45 -5.67 -2.04
C ASP A 171 -23.06 -6.31 -1.82
N VAL A 172 -22.33 -6.55 -2.91
CA VAL A 172 -20.94 -7.05 -2.86
C VAL A 172 -20.03 -6.00 -2.25
N ASN A 173 -19.34 -6.34 -1.16
CA ASN A 173 -18.30 -5.48 -0.60
C ASN A 173 -16.98 -5.65 -1.38
N PHE A 174 -16.79 -4.83 -2.42
CA PHE A 174 -15.58 -4.82 -3.25
C PHE A 174 -14.29 -4.55 -2.46
N SER A 175 -14.37 -3.90 -1.29
CA SER A 175 -13.17 -3.73 -0.47
C SER A 175 -12.59 -5.06 0.03
N LEU A 176 -13.41 -6.11 0.12
CA LEU A 176 -13.00 -7.47 0.53
C LEU A 176 -12.81 -8.43 -0.65
N HIS A 177 -13.14 -7.99 -1.87
CA HIS A 177 -12.98 -8.80 -3.08
C HIS A 177 -11.50 -8.97 -3.42
N TRP A 178 -11.03 -10.23 -3.32
CA TRP A 178 -9.63 -10.62 -3.44
C TRP A 178 -8.69 -9.98 -2.41
N ARG A 179 -9.25 -9.57 -1.26
CA ARG A 179 -8.43 -9.14 -0.12
C ARG A 179 -7.96 -10.35 0.66
N PHE A 180 -6.67 -10.64 0.60
CA PHE A 180 -6.06 -11.73 1.35
C PHE A 180 -5.86 -11.35 2.81
N PHE A 181 -5.62 -12.38 3.64
CA PHE A 181 -5.54 -12.26 5.09
C PHE A 181 -4.56 -11.18 5.57
N TYR A 182 -3.42 -11.03 4.90
CA TYR A 182 -2.37 -10.07 5.27
C TYR A 182 -2.38 -8.78 4.44
N ASP A 183 -3.40 -8.55 3.62
CA ASP A 183 -3.50 -7.34 2.79
C ASP A 183 -3.95 -6.17 3.66
N PRO A 184 -3.07 -5.19 3.96
CA PRO A 184 -3.49 -3.99 4.66
C PRO A 184 -4.34 -3.12 3.72
N PRO A 185 -5.09 -2.13 4.23
CA PRO A 185 -5.96 -1.28 3.40
C PRO A 185 -5.27 -0.62 2.21
N GLU A 186 -3.97 -0.33 2.33
CA GLU A 186 -3.12 0.26 1.28
C GLU A 186 -2.97 -0.67 0.06
N PHE A 187 -3.08 -1.98 0.28
CA PHE A 187 -2.83 -3.00 -0.73
C PHE A 187 -4.15 -3.45 -1.38
N GLN A 188 -4.21 -3.33 -2.70
CA GLN A 188 -5.35 -3.73 -3.53
C GLN A 188 -4.89 -4.76 -4.56
N THR A 189 -5.29 -6.00 -4.35
CA THR A 189 -4.99 -7.12 -5.26
C THR A 189 -5.55 -6.89 -6.66
N ILE A 190 -4.73 -7.20 -7.67
CA ILE A 190 -5.05 -7.12 -9.09
C ILE A 190 -4.70 -8.39 -9.86
N ILE A 191 -3.78 -9.21 -9.36
CA ILE A 191 -3.38 -10.47 -9.98
C ILE A 191 -3.23 -11.53 -8.88
N THR A 192 -3.67 -12.75 -9.15
CA THR A 192 -3.44 -13.92 -8.28
C THR A 192 -2.79 -15.04 -9.07
N GLU A 193 -2.06 -15.91 -8.37
CA GLU A 193 -1.67 -17.22 -8.88
C GLU A 193 -2.59 -18.29 -8.27
N ASP A 194 -2.98 -19.29 -9.04
CA ASP A 194 -3.67 -20.48 -8.52
C ASP A 194 -2.64 -21.41 -7.86
N SER A 195 -2.14 -20.99 -6.69
CA SER A 195 -1.09 -21.69 -5.95
C SER A 195 -1.43 -21.87 -4.47
N LYS A 196 -0.85 -22.94 -3.90
CA LYS A 196 -1.01 -23.27 -2.47
C LYS A 196 -0.47 -22.20 -1.53
N THR A 197 0.40 -21.32 -2.02
CA THR A 197 1.01 -20.27 -1.21
C THR A 197 0.18 -18.99 -1.17
N GLN A 198 -0.90 -18.92 -1.96
CA GLN A 198 -1.72 -17.72 -2.15
C GLN A 198 -0.85 -16.54 -2.60
N TYR A 199 0.00 -16.79 -3.60
CA TYR A 199 0.77 -15.74 -4.23
C TYR A 199 -0.18 -14.80 -4.98
N HIS A 200 0.00 -13.50 -4.78
CA HIS A 200 -0.78 -12.48 -5.46
C HIS A 200 0.00 -11.16 -5.54
N MET A 201 -0.41 -10.31 -6.48
CA MET A 201 0.13 -8.97 -6.68
C MET A 201 -0.95 -7.92 -6.52
N GLY A 202 -0.57 -6.76 -6.00
CA GLY A 202 -1.48 -5.66 -5.73
C GLY A 202 -0.84 -4.30 -5.85
N TYR A 203 -1.65 -3.31 -6.19
CA TYR A 203 -1.28 -1.91 -6.10
C TYR A 203 -1.20 -1.48 -4.63
N PHE A 204 -0.14 -0.76 -4.26
CA PHE A 204 0.02 -0.18 -2.93
C PHE A 204 -0.19 1.33 -2.97
N ARG A 205 -1.09 1.87 -2.15
CA ARG A 205 -1.41 3.30 -2.03
C ARG A 205 -1.15 3.77 -0.61
N ASP A 206 -0.29 4.79 -0.44
CA ASP A 206 -0.08 5.41 0.88
C ASP A 206 -1.32 6.21 1.35
N VAL A 207 -2.08 6.76 0.40
CA VAL A 207 -3.28 7.59 0.62
C VAL A 207 -4.35 7.15 -0.39
N PRO A 208 -5.63 6.97 0.02
CA PRO A 208 -6.68 6.47 -0.88
C PRO A 208 -6.97 7.39 -2.08
N ASP A 209 -6.82 8.70 -1.91
CA ASP A 209 -7.07 9.70 -2.95
C ASP A 209 -5.91 9.84 -3.96
N GLU A 210 -4.78 9.18 -3.71
CA GLU A 210 -3.60 9.18 -4.57
C GLU A 210 -3.51 7.91 -5.42
N LEU A 211 -2.79 8.00 -6.54
CA LEU A 211 -2.47 6.83 -7.36
C LEU A 211 -1.50 5.89 -6.62
N PRO A 212 -1.49 4.59 -6.97
CA PRO A 212 -0.54 3.63 -6.42
C PRO A 212 0.90 4.10 -6.52
N VAL A 213 1.68 3.92 -5.46
CA VAL A 213 3.11 4.26 -5.42
C VAL A 213 3.96 3.17 -6.06
N TRP A 214 3.50 1.91 -6.02
CA TRP A 214 4.13 0.75 -6.67
C TRP A 214 3.19 -0.47 -6.70
N VAL A 215 3.61 -1.52 -7.38
CA VAL A 215 3.00 -2.86 -7.33
C VAL A 215 3.84 -3.75 -6.42
N GLY A 216 3.21 -4.51 -5.54
CA GLY A 216 3.89 -5.46 -4.67
C GLY A 216 3.34 -6.87 -4.78
N GLU A 217 4.10 -7.82 -4.26
CA GLU A 217 3.72 -9.24 -4.13
C GLU A 217 3.67 -9.68 -2.67
N ASN A 218 2.76 -10.60 -2.38
CA ASN A 218 2.69 -11.33 -1.11
C ASN A 218 2.34 -12.80 -1.36
N GLU A 219 2.77 -13.67 -0.45
CA GLU A 219 2.34 -15.07 -0.36
C GLU A 219 1.63 -15.27 0.98
N ALA A 220 0.30 -15.14 1.00
CA ALA A 220 -0.46 -15.00 2.25
C ALA A 220 -0.35 -16.22 3.18
N LYS A 221 -0.12 -17.43 2.63
CA LYS A 221 0.14 -18.62 3.45
C LYS A 221 1.56 -18.69 4.03
N LYS A 222 2.50 -17.86 3.56
CA LYS A 222 3.87 -17.77 4.10
C LYS A 222 4.04 -16.67 5.14
N GLY A 223 3.26 -15.60 5.06
CA GLY A 223 3.27 -14.51 6.04
C GLY A 223 2.89 -13.15 5.46
N CYS A 224 3.18 -12.09 6.21
CA CYS A 224 2.73 -10.72 5.92
C CYS A 224 3.69 -9.87 5.08
N THR A 225 4.85 -10.38 4.69
CA THR A 225 5.86 -9.59 3.96
C THR A 225 5.36 -9.20 2.57
N ILE A 226 5.44 -7.91 2.23
CA ILE A 226 5.12 -7.36 0.92
C ILE A 226 6.41 -6.93 0.24
N SER A 227 6.75 -7.58 -0.88
CA SER A 227 7.92 -7.25 -1.69
C SER A 227 7.54 -6.36 -2.86
N GLN A 228 8.39 -5.41 -3.21
CA GLN A 228 8.11 -4.46 -4.30
C GLN A 228 8.51 -5.03 -5.67
N LEU A 229 7.63 -4.87 -6.66
CA LEU A 229 7.75 -5.37 -8.03
C LEU A 229 7.60 -4.25 -9.08
N GLY A 230 8.37 -3.17 -8.94
CA GLY A 230 8.28 -2.03 -9.85
C GLY A 230 7.09 -1.12 -9.57
N ASP A 231 6.96 -0.05 -10.36
CA ASP A 231 5.95 1.00 -10.14
C ASP A 231 4.71 0.91 -11.01
N ASN A 232 4.58 -0.15 -11.81
CA ASN A 232 3.46 -0.43 -12.70
C ASN A 232 3.30 -1.96 -12.91
N VAL A 233 2.13 -2.38 -13.40
CA VAL A 233 1.79 -3.80 -13.55
C VAL A 233 2.62 -4.52 -14.63
N PHE A 234 3.05 -3.81 -15.69
CA PHE A 234 3.94 -4.39 -16.71
C PHE A 234 5.29 -4.80 -16.10
N ALA A 235 5.89 -3.92 -15.29
CA ALA A 235 7.12 -4.24 -14.55
C ALA A 235 6.92 -5.45 -13.64
N ALA A 236 5.81 -5.50 -12.91
CA ALA A 236 5.54 -6.58 -11.97
C ALA A 236 5.45 -7.95 -12.67
N VAL A 237 4.66 -8.03 -13.74
CA VAL A 237 4.53 -9.27 -14.52
C VAL A 237 5.85 -9.65 -15.20
N LYS A 238 6.62 -8.68 -15.70
CA LYS A 238 7.96 -8.96 -16.27
C LYS A 238 8.91 -9.55 -15.24
N LEU A 239 8.96 -8.98 -14.04
CA LEU A 239 9.85 -9.44 -12.97
C LEU A 239 9.47 -10.84 -12.50
N PHE A 240 8.18 -11.13 -12.39
CA PHE A 240 7.68 -12.46 -12.13
C PHE A 240 8.07 -13.44 -13.25
N LEU A 241 7.81 -13.09 -14.51
CA LEU A 241 8.18 -13.88 -15.68
C LEU A 241 9.68 -14.21 -15.67
N PHE A 242 10.54 -13.23 -15.38
CA PHE A 242 11.99 -13.43 -15.31
C PHE A 242 12.40 -14.39 -14.19
N LYS A 243 11.75 -14.32 -13.02
CA LYS A 243 11.94 -15.28 -11.93
C LYS A 243 11.51 -16.68 -12.37
N THR A 244 10.33 -16.82 -12.97
CA THR A 244 9.83 -18.10 -13.49
C THR A 244 10.77 -18.68 -14.54
N LEU A 245 11.30 -17.88 -15.48
CA LEU A 245 12.26 -18.32 -16.49
C LEU A 245 13.56 -18.89 -15.90
N LYS A 246 14.03 -18.35 -14.77
CA LYS A 246 15.24 -18.85 -14.09
C LYS A 246 15.02 -20.19 -13.40
N GLU A 247 13.81 -20.43 -12.91
CA GLU A 247 13.42 -21.64 -12.19
C GLU A 247 12.95 -22.75 -13.14
N LEU A 248 12.64 -22.40 -14.40
CA LEU A 248 12.06 -23.31 -15.38
C LEU A 248 13.10 -24.19 -16.07
N THR A 249 12.83 -25.50 -16.11
CA THR A 249 13.66 -26.50 -16.81
C THR A 249 13.09 -26.91 -18.19
N ASP A 250 11.81 -26.66 -18.44
CA ASP A 250 11.12 -27.01 -19.70
C ASP A 250 11.42 -26.00 -20.82
N LYS A 251 12.12 -26.47 -21.87
CA LYS A 251 12.50 -25.68 -23.05
C LYS A 251 11.32 -25.16 -23.87
N LYS A 252 10.21 -25.91 -23.97
CA LYS A 252 9.04 -25.49 -24.75
C LYS A 252 8.32 -24.35 -24.05
N LYS A 253 8.06 -24.52 -22.74
CA LYS A 253 7.47 -23.46 -21.90
C LYS A 253 8.38 -22.23 -21.83
N ALA A 254 9.70 -22.40 -21.84
CA ALA A 254 10.64 -21.28 -21.90
C ALA A 254 10.53 -20.48 -23.21
N GLY A 255 10.23 -21.12 -24.35
CA GLY A 255 9.96 -20.42 -25.62
C GLY A 255 8.74 -19.51 -25.53
N ILE A 256 7.62 -20.05 -25.03
CA ILE A 256 6.37 -19.29 -24.84
C ILE A 256 6.58 -18.08 -23.91
N LEU A 257 7.34 -18.26 -22.82
CA LEU A 257 7.64 -17.17 -21.90
C LEU A 257 8.54 -16.10 -22.51
N LYS A 258 9.47 -16.45 -23.40
CA LYS A 258 10.29 -15.47 -24.13
C LYS A 258 9.46 -14.65 -25.10
N ASP A 259 8.56 -15.30 -25.85
CA ASP A 259 7.66 -14.59 -26.77
C ASP A 259 6.75 -13.61 -26.02
N LEU A 260 6.25 -14.02 -24.85
CA LEU A 260 5.48 -13.15 -23.95
C LEU A 260 6.33 -12.00 -23.42
N ASP A 261 7.57 -12.25 -23.00
CA ASP A 261 8.50 -11.22 -22.53
C ASP A 261 8.79 -10.16 -23.60
N GLU A 262 8.99 -10.59 -24.86
CA GLU A 262 9.22 -9.70 -25.99
C GLU A 262 8.01 -8.80 -26.25
N LYS A 263 6.79 -9.37 -26.28
CA LYS A 263 5.54 -8.61 -26.43
C LYS A 263 5.36 -7.61 -25.29
N LEU A 264 5.48 -8.07 -24.05
CA LEU A 264 5.32 -7.23 -22.86
C LEU A 264 6.32 -6.08 -22.86
N THR A 265 7.60 -6.37 -23.14
CA THR A 265 8.67 -5.37 -23.18
C THR A 265 8.46 -4.34 -24.28
N LYS A 266 8.01 -4.79 -25.46
CA LYS A 266 7.69 -3.90 -26.57
C LYS A 266 6.54 -2.97 -26.21
N THR A 267 5.43 -3.51 -25.71
CA THR A 267 4.25 -2.72 -25.31
C THR A 267 4.59 -1.71 -24.22
N ALA A 268 5.29 -2.14 -23.16
CA ALA A 268 5.72 -1.24 -22.09
C ALA A 268 6.60 -0.10 -22.61
N LYS A 269 7.53 -0.39 -23.53
CA LYS A 269 8.39 0.63 -24.16
C LYS A 269 7.61 1.61 -25.04
N GLU A 270 6.64 1.11 -25.80
CA GLU A 270 5.77 1.95 -26.65
C GLU A 270 4.89 2.89 -25.81
N LEU A 271 4.43 2.44 -24.65
CA LEU A 271 3.62 3.21 -23.69
C LEU A 271 4.46 4.06 -22.72
N GLY A 272 5.78 3.85 -22.67
CA GLY A 272 6.68 4.62 -21.81
C GLY A 272 6.75 4.15 -20.35
N TYR A 273 6.33 2.91 -20.05
CA TYR A 273 6.42 2.35 -18.70
C TYR A 273 7.83 1.83 -18.39
N SER A 274 8.33 2.14 -17.19
CA SER A 274 9.58 1.57 -16.69
C SER A 274 9.41 0.08 -16.39
N LEU A 275 10.43 -0.73 -16.66
CA LEU A 275 10.44 -2.16 -16.33
C LEU A 275 11.45 -2.48 -15.20
N GLU A 276 11.93 -1.45 -14.50
CA GLU A 276 12.82 -1.60 -13.37
C GLU A 276 12.09 -2.10 -12.13
N GLN A 277 12.73 -2.98 -11.35
CA GLN A 277 12.20 -3.40 -10.04
C GLN A 277 12.06 -2.25 -9.04
N LYS A 278 12.93 -1.24 -9.13
CA LYS A 278 12.99 -0.13 -8.18
C LYS A 278 13.27 1.20 -8.89
N THR A 279 12.20 1.89 -9.27
CA THR A 279 12.27 3.16 -10.01
C THR A 279 12.70 4.33 -9.13
N MET A 280 13.04 5.45 -9.76
CA MET A 280 13.38 6.68 -9.04
C MET A 280 12.23 7.21 -8.17
N ARG A 281 10.97 7.06 -8.62
CA ARG A 281 9.79 7.45 -7.84
C ARG A 281 9.68 6.63 -6.55
N MET A 282 9.90 5.32 -6.65
CA MET A 282 9.89 4.44 -5.48
C MET A 282 11.01 4.80 -4.49
N LYS A 283 12.22 5.12 -4.98
CA LYS A 283 13.33 5.57 -4.12
C LYS A 283 13.05 6.92 -3.46
N GLN A 284 12.34 7.82 -4.15
CA GLN A 284 11.90 9.09 -3.56
C GLN A 284 10.85 8.87 -2.48
N ARG A 285 9.92 7.93 -2.68
CA ARG A 285 8.96 7.52 -1.66
C ARG A 285 9.66 6.91 -0.45
N ASP A 286 10.67 6.06 -0.64
CA ASP A 286 11.43 5.47 0.47
C ASP A 286 12.04 6.51 1.42
N LYS A 287 12.44 7.67 0.89
CA LYS A 287 12.95 8.79 1.71
C LYS A 287 11.89 9.43 2.61
N LYS A 288 10.60 9.22 2.29
CA LYS A 288 9.46 9.70 3.07
C LYS A 288 8.90 8.63 4.02
N VAL A 289 9.42 7.40 3.96
CA VAL A 289 9.01 6.32 4.86
C VAL A 289 9.54 6.64 6.24
N VAL A 290 8.64 6.73 7.22
CA VAL A 290 9.01 7.05 8.61
C VAL A 290 9.43 5.80 9.39
N THR A 291 8.86 4.63 9.04
CA THR A 291 9.23 3.34 9.62
C THR A 291 8.84 2.18 8.70
N LYS A 292 9.52 1.04 8.87
CA LYS A 292 9.16 -0.25 8.27
C LYS A 292 8.43 -1.10 9.31
N THR A 293 7.15 -1.27 9.10
CA THR A 293 6.29 -2.22 9.82
C THR A 293 6.66 -3.67 9.48
N PHE A 294 6.00 -4.64 10.11
CA PHE A 294 6.26 -6.07 9.94
C PHE A 294 6.13 -6.57 8.51
N ASN A 295 5.28 -5.95 7.68
CA ASN A 295 5.15 -6.29 6.27
C ASN A 295 6.31 -5.75 5.40
N GLY A 296 7.14 -4.85 5.91
CA GLY A 296 8.31 -4.29 5.22
C GLY A 296 8.01 -3.24 4.14
N ALA A 297 6.74 -2.98 3.83
CA ALA A 297 6.32 -1.98 2.84
C ALA A 297 6.63 -0.55 3.34
N GLY A 298 6.58 -0.35 4.66
CA GLY A 298 6.81 0.91 5.34
C GLY A 298 5.66 1.89 5.20
N ILE A 299 5.52 2.79 6.17
CA ILE A 299 4.43 3.77 6.23
C ILE A 299 4.94 5.17 5.91
N VAL A 300 4.11 5.94 5.22
CA VAL A 300 4.33 7.37 4.95
C VAL A 300 3.22 8.15 5.65
N VAL A 301 3.59 9.12 6.47
CA VAL A 301 2.66 10.06 7.11
C VAL A 301 3.18 11.49 6.94
N PRO A 302 2.33 12.51 6.99
CA PRO A 302 2.79 13.90 7.01
C PRO A 302 3.66 14.13 8.25
N VAL A 303 4.86 14.67 8.06
CA VAL A 303 5.74 15.12 9.16
C VAL A 303 6.05 16.59 8.89
N ASP A 304 5.77 17.44 9.86
CA ASP A 304 6.01 18.88 9.74
C ASP A 304 7.49 19.23 9.91
N LYS A 305 7.82 20.51 9.76
CA LYS A 305 9.20 21.03 9.91
C LYS A 305 9.78 20.86 11.32
N ASN A 306 8.94 20.64 12.33
CA ASN A 306 9.33 20.44 13.73
C ASN A 306 9.46 18.96 14.07
N GLY A 307 9.17 18.05 13.13
CA GLY A 307 9.19 16.61 13.35
C GLY A 307 7.87 16.03 13.86
N VAL A 308 6.78 16.82 13.88
CA VAL A 308 5.46 16.36 14.35
C VAL A 308 4.73 15.62 13.23
N GLY A 309 4.26 14.42 13.54
CA GLY A 309 3.51 13.50 12.68
C GLY A 309 3.81 12.03 12.96
N TYR A 310 4.99 11.73 13.51
CA TYR A 310 5.43 10.37 13.83
C TYR A 310 6.44 10.36 15.00
N ARG A 311 6.26 9.39 15.89
CA ARG A 311 7.25 8.97 16.88
C ARG A 311 7.33 7.44 16.91
N GLU A 312 8.50 6.91 17.24
CA GLU A 312 8.75 5.47 17.29
C GLU A 312 8.02 4.79 18.45
N LEU A 313 7.72 3.50 18.27
CA LEU A 313 7.30 2.63 19.37
C LEU A 313 8.42 2.48 20.41
N PRO A 314 8.09 2.31 21.70
CA PRO A 314 9.09 2.04 22.73
C PRO A 314 9.77 0.66 22.56
N GLU A 315 9.23 -0.19 21.69
CA GLU A 315 9.70 -1.54 21.45
C GLU A 315 10.22 -1.70 20.01
N THR A 316 11.34 -2.40 19.86
CA THR A 316 11.83 -2.79 18.52
C THR A 316 10.93 -3.85 17.89
N ASN A 317 10.91 -3.98 16.55
CA ASN A 317 10.13 -5.02 15.85
C ASN A 317 10.39 -6.44 16.38
N ALA A 318 11.64 -6.76 16.73
CA ALA A 318 11.99 -8.07 17.29
C ALA A 318 11.40 -8.27 18.70
N SER A 319 11.38 -7.22 19.51
CA SER A 319 10.79 -7.25 20.85
C SER A 319 9.26 -7.32 20.79
N LEU A 320 8.63 -6.50 19.95
CA LEU A 320 7.18 -6.53 19.73
C LEU A 320 6.71 -7.90 19.22
N LYS A 321 7.46 -8.55 18.31
CA LYS A 321 7.18 -9.94 17.89
C LYS A 321 7.24 -10.93 19.07
N ARG A 322 8.18 -10.75 20.00
CA ARG A 322 8.28 -11.59 21.22
C ARG A 322 7.09 -11.36 22.16
N ILE A 323 6.67 -10.10 22.35
CA ILE A 323 5.47 -9.75 23.12
C ILE A 323 4.22 -10.40 22.51
N CYS A 324 4.04 -10.24 21.20
CA CYS A 324 2.91 -10.85 20.49
C CYS A 324 2.91 -12.38 20.63
N LYS A 325 4.10 -13.02 20.51
CA LYS A 325 4.24 -14.46 20.71
C LYS A 325 3.84 -14.90 22.12
N ALA A 326 4.28 -14.19 23.15
CA ALA A 326 3.92 -14.50 24.53
C ALA A 326 2.41 -14.42 24.77
N ILE A 327 1.70 -13.51 24.12
CA ILE A 327 0.24 -13.38 24.20
C ILE A 327 -0.46 -14.55 23.49
N VAL A 328 -0.03 -14.87 22.27
CA VAL A 328 -0.66 -15.94 21.46
C VAL A 328 -0.42 -17.32 22.08
N ASP A 329 0.79 -17.57 22.59
CA ASP A 329 1.18 -18.85 23.16
C ASP A 329 0.78 -19.00 24.65
N ALA A 330 0.14 -17.98 25.25
CA ALA A 330 -0.28 -18.03 26.64
C ALA A 330 -1.26 -19.21 26.88
N PRO A 331 -1.02 -20.04 27.92
CA PRO A 331 -1.75 -21.30 28.11
C PRO A 331 -3.19 -21.11 28.58
N ASN A 332 -3.53 -19.92 29.10
CA ASN A 332 -4.88 -19.56 29.54
C ASN A 332 -5.07 -18.04 29.52
N ASP A 333 -6.32 -17.61 29.67
CA ASP A 333 -6.72 -16.21 29.58
C ASP A 333 -6.08 -15.34 30.67
N ASP A 334 -5.92 -15.85 31.91
CA ASP A 334 -5.30 -15.10 33.00
C ASP A 334 -3.83 -14.74 32.69
N GLN A 335 -3.08 -15.70 32.16
CA GLN A 335 -1.70 -15.47 31.73
C GLN A 335 -1.64 -14.57 30.50
N ARG A 336 -2.59 -14.71 29.57
CA ARG A 336 -2.69 -13.85 28.40
C ARG A 336 -2.95 -12.39 28.77
N MET A 337 -3.86 -12.15 29.72
CA MET A 337 -4.17 -10.81 30.22
C MET A 337 -2.94 -10.15 30.84
N LYS A 338 -2.10 -10.92 31.56
CA LYS A 338 -0.81 -10.41 32.07
C LYS A 338 0.17 -10.12 30.94
N ALA A 339 0.26 -11.00 29.94
CA ALA A 339 1.12 -10.81 28.77
C ALA A 339 0.71 -9.61 27.90
N PHE A 340 -0.54 -9.14 28.00
CA PHE A 340 -1.01 -7.92 27.34
C PHE A 340 -0.52 -6.62 27.98
N ALA A 341 0.05 -6.65 29.19
CA ALA A 341 0.46 -5.42 29.89
C ALA A 341 1.36 -4.48 29.06
N PRO A 342 2.39 -4.96 28.34
CA PRO A 342 3.21 -4.09 27.48
C PRO A 342 2.41 -3.47 26.32
N ILE A 343 1.45 -4.19 25.75
CA ILE A 343 0.57 -3.64 24.71
C ILE A 343 -0.29 -2.51 25.30
N GLN A 344 -0.86 -2.68 26.49
CA GLN A 344 -1.68 -1.64 27.14
C GLN A 344 -0.87 -0.36 27.45
N GLU A 345 0.38 -0.52 27.84
CA GLU A 345 1.30 0.61 28.02
C GLU A 345 1.56 1.33 26.68
N MET A 346 1.84 0.60 25.61
CA MET A 346 1.99 1.18 24.27
C MET A 346 0.70 1.88 23.79
N LEU A 347 -0.49 1.34 24.09
CA LEU A 347 -1.75 2.01 23.77
C LEU A 347 -1.88 3.36 24.48
N THR A 348 -1.41 3.45 25.72
CA THR A 348 -1.40 4.71 26.48
C THR A 348 -0.47 5.73 25.82
N PHE A 349 0.74 5.31 25.41
CA PHE A 349 1.65 6.18 24.67
C PHE A 349 1.10 6.61 23.31
N VAL A 350 0.38 5.74 22.61
CA VAL A 350 -0.31 6.09 21.37
C VAL A 350 -1.36 7.18 21.60
N GLN A 351 -2.09 7.17 22.73
CA GLN A 351 -3.03 8.25 23.03
C GLN A 351 -2.31 9.59 23.22
N PHE A 352 -1.21 9.61 24.00
CA PHE A 352 -0.39 10.83 24.12
C PHE A 352 0.17 11.29 22.77
N ALA A 353 0.61 10.36 21.93
CA ALA A 353 1.08 10.67 20.57
C ALA A 353 -0.04 11.29 19.72
N ASN A 354 -1.27 10.74 19.79
CA ASN A 354 -2.42 11.30 19.07
C ASN A 354 -2.77 12.72 19.54
N ASP A 355 -2.78 12.97 20.85
CA ASP A 355 -3.02 14.31 21.40
C ASP A 355 -1.97 15.33 20.94
N GLU A 356 -0.74 14.85 20.70
CA GLU A 356 0.40 15.63 20.21
C GLU A 356 0.56 15.57 18.67
N CYS A 357 -0.46 15.08 17.95
CA CYS A 357 -0.52 14.96 16.48
C CYS A 357 0.48 13.99 15.82
N ASP A 358 1.12 13.10 16.59
CA ASP A 358 2.00 12.03 16.11
C ASP A 358 1.23 10.75 15.74
N TYR A 359 0.26 10.90 14.84
CA TYR A 359 -0.67 9.82 14.45
C TYR A 359 0.00 8.58 13.85
N GLY A 360 1.23 8.73 13.34
CA GLY A 360 2.00 7.63 12.77
C GLY A 360 2.35 6.52 13.76
N MET A 361 2.43 6.80 15.06
CA MET A 361 2.76 5.80 16.08
C MET A 361 1.65 4.75 16.23
N GLY A 362 0.39 5.21 16.35
CA GLY A 362 -0.78 4.33 16.41
C GLY A 362 -1.01 3.55 15.12
N TYR A 363 -0.68 4.18 13.99
CA TYR A 363 -0.71 3.54 12.67
C TYR A 363 0.31 2.38 12.58
N GLU A 364 1.57 2.60 12.97
CA GLU A 364 2.60 1.56 13.01
C GLU A 364 2.20 0.36 13.88
N LEU A 365 1.84 0.61 15.14
CA LEU A 365 1.46 -0.45 16.07
C LEU A 365 0.27 -1.27 15.55
N GLY A 366 -0.74 -0.58 14.99
CA GLY A 366 -1.91 -1.23 14.40
C GLY A 366 -1.54 -2.14 13.23
N ILE A 367 -0.67 -1.69 12.32
CA ILE A 367 -0.21 -2.51 11.18
C ILE A 367 0.63 -3.69 11.66
N ASP A 368 1.51 -3.51 12.64
CA ASP A 368 2.34 -4.60 13.16
C ASP A 368 1.49 -5.70 13.81
N LEU A 369 0.50 -5.32 14.61
CA LEU A 369 -0.45 -6.28 15.20
C LEU A 369 -1.31 -6.97 14.13
N PHE A 370 -1.77 -6.21 13.11
CA PHE A 370 -2.48 -6.78 11.97
C PHE A 370 -1.63 -7.80 11.21
N CYS A 371 -0.36 -7.47 10.97
CA CYS A 371 0.62 -8.31 10.29
C CYS A 371 1.04 -9.54 11.11
N TYR A 372 0.91 -9.49 12.44
CA TYR A 372 1.13 -10.67 13.28
C TYR A 372 0.05 -11.74 13.07
N GLY A 373 -1.18 -11.33 12.71
CA GLY A 373 -2.21 -12.23 12.20
C GLY A 373 -3.03 -12.99 13.25
N SER A 374 -2.88 -12.71 14.55
CA SER A 374 -3.68 -13.38 15.58
C SER A 374 -5.00 -12.66 15.86
N HIS A 375 -6.08 -13.44 15.98
CA HIS A 375 -7.41 -12.93 16.31
C HIS A 375 -7.47 -12.24 17.69
N TYR A 376 -6.56 -12.57 18.62
CA TYR A 376 -6.46 -11.90 19.93
C TYR A 376 -6.19 -10.40 19.80
N PHE A 377 -5.63 -9.94 18.68
CA PHE A 377 -5.34 -8.53 18.45
C PHE A 377 -6.45 -7.78 17.73
N HIS A 378 -7.46 -8.45 17.16
CA HIS A 378 -8.47 -7.79 16.32
C HIS A 378 -9.17 -6.62 17.01
N LYS A 379 -9.50 -6.76 18.31
CA LYS A 379 -10.12 -5.67 19.09
C LYS A 379 -9.20 -4.45 19.18
N ILE A 380 -7.90 -4.66 19.43
CA ILE A 380 -6.92 -3.58 19.57
C ILE A 380 -6.65 -2.93 18.20
N ILE A 381 -6.53 -3.73 17.15
CA ILE A 381 -6.37 -3.24 15.78
C ILE A 381 -7.57 -2.38 15.38
N GLY A 382 -8.79 -2.81 15.72
CA GLY A 382 -10.03 -2.06 15.48
C GLY A 382 -10.16 -0.77 16.30
N GLN A 383 -9.35 -0.58 17.33
CA GLN A 383 -9.25 0.69 18.06
C GLN A 383 -8.16 1.60 17.46
N LEU A 384 -7.04 1.02 17.05
CA LEU A 384 -5.88 1.75 16.55
C LEU A 384 -6.04 2.22 15.10
N LEU A 385 -6.26 1.29 14.17
CA LEU A 385 -6.17 1.58 12.75
C LEU A 385 -7.29 2.50 12.25
N PRO A 386 -8.59 2.26 12.57
CA PRO A 386 -9.63 3.20 12.15
C PRO A 386 -9.40 4.62 12.65
N LEU A 387 -8.99 4.77 13.91
CA LEU A 387 -8.68 6.08 14.50
C LEU A 387 -7.49 6.75 13.78
N ALA A 388 -6.39 6.03 13.62
CA ALA A 388 -5.19 6.55 12.95
C ALA A 388 -5.48 6.97 11.51
N TYR A 389 -6.21 6.16 10.75
CA TYR A 389 -6.62 6.52 9.39
C TYR A 389 -7.52 7.76 9.36
N ASN A 390 -8.49 7.87 10.27
CA ASN A 390 -9.38 9.04 10.33
C ASN A 390 -8.62 10.32 10.72
N LEU A 391 -7.67 10.24 11.65
CA LEU A 391 -6.80 11.37 12.02
C LEU A 391 -5.91 11.80 10.84
N LEU A 392 -5.40 10.83 10.08
CA LEU A 392 -4.62 11.04 8.84
C LEU A 392 -5.48 11.41 7.62
N LYS A 393 -6.80 11.55 7.77
CA LYS A 393 -7.77 11.84 6.68
C LYS A 393 -7.79 10.79 5.57
N ARG A 394 -7.59 9.52 5.94
CA ARG A 394 -7.63 8.33 5.06
C ARG A 394 -8.87 7.49 5.36
N ASN A 395 -10.04 8.12 5.43
CA ASN A 395 -11.27 7.51 5.97
C ASN A 395 -11.65 6.20 5.24
N LEU A 396 -11.42 6.11 3.93
CA LEU A 396 -11.67 4.86 3.19
C LEU A 396 -10.86 3.68 3.76
N PHE A 397 -9.60 3.90 4.16
CA PHE A 397 -8.79 2.84 4.76
C PHE A 397 -9.31 2.41 6.13
N ALA A 398 -9.92 3.33 6.90
CA ALA A 398 -10.64 2.99 8.13
C ALA A 398 -11.82 2.03 7.84
N GLU A 399 -12.65 2.34 6.85
CA GLU A 399 -13.78 1.50 6.46
C GLU A 399 -13.35 0.11 5.95
N ILE A 400 -12.25 0.07 5.18
CA ILE A 400 -11.67 -1.18 4.68
C ILE A 400 -11.19 -2.05 5.84
N ILE A 401 -10.43 -1.50 6.79
CA ILE A 401 -9.89 -2.32 7.89
C ILE A 401 -10.99 -2.80 8.82
N GLU A 402 -12.03 -2.00 9.08
CA GLU A 402 -13.20 -2.42 9.86
C GLU A 402 -13.91 -3.60 9.20
N SER A 403 -14.21 -3.46 7.90
CA SER A 403 -14.83 -4.54 7.10
C SER A 403 -13.95 -5.79 7.07
N HIS A 404 -12.63 -5.60 6.92
CA HIS A 404 -11.68 -6.71 6.80
C HIS A 404 -11.55 -7.45 8.12
N LEU A 405 -11.43 -6.77 9.26
CA LEU A 405 -11.36 -7.41 10.57
C LEU A 405 -12.66 -8.15 10.94
N ALA A 406 -13.82 -7.61 10.55
CA ALA A 406 -15.11 -8.23 10.77
C ALA A 406 -15.30 -9.53 9.97
N ASN A 407 -14.65 -9.64 8.81
CA ASN A 407 -14.78 -10.77 7.90
C ASN A 407 -13.43 -11.20 7.32
N ARG A 408 -12.44 -11.39 8.20
CA ARG A 408 -11.05 -11.69 7.83
C ARG A 408 -10.91 -13.17 7.47
N LYS A 409 -11.07 -13.50 6.19
CA LYS A 409 -11.01 -14.87 5.69
C LYS A 409 -9.61 -15.24 5.23
N GLU A 410 -9.20 -16.49 5.48
CA GLU A 410 -7.98 -17.05 4.89
C GLU A 410 -8.20 -17.62 3.48
N GLU A 411 -9.44 -18.00 3.15
CA GLU A 411 -9.79 -18.72 1.93
C GLU A 411 -11.10 -18.17 1.36
N ASN A 412 -11.36 -18.42 0.07
CA ASN A 412 -12.55 -17.95 -0.64
C ASN A 412 -12.72 -16.42 -0.55
N VAL A 413 -11.65 -15.71 -0.91
CA VAL A 413 -11.58 -14.23 -0.90
C VAL A 413 -12.27 -13.60 -2.12
N ASP A 414 -12.61 -14.41 -3.13
CA ASP A 414 -13.46 -13.99 -4.25
C ASP A 414 -14.92 -13.82 -3.78
N GLN A 415 -15.39 -12.57 -3.75
CA GLN A 415 -16.75 -12.20 -3.34
C GLN A 415 -17.76 -12.28 -4.49
N LEU A 416 -17.33 -12.57 -5.73
CA LEU A 416 -18.20 -12.64 -6.91
C LEU A 416 -18.58 -14.06 -7.31
N THR A 417 -17.89 -15.06 -6.79
CA THR A 417 -18.19 -16.49 -7.02
C THR A 417 -18.78 -17.18 -5.79
N SER A 418 -18.98 -16.43 -4.69
CA SER A 418 -19.46 -16.95 -3.39
C SER A 418 -20.94 -17.25 -3.33
#